data_AF-A0A5E4PX82-F1
#
_entry.id   AF-A0A5E4PX82-F1
#
_cell.length_a   1.000
_cell.length_b   1.000
_cell.length_c   1.000
_cell.angle_alpha   90.00
_cell.angle_beta   90.00
_cell.angle_gamma   90.00
#
_symmetry.space_group_name_H-M   'P 1'
#
loop_
_entity.id
_entity.type
_entity.pdbx_description
1 polymer ?
#
loop_
_entity_poly.entity_id
_entity_poly.type
_entity_poly.pdbx_seq_one_letter_code
_entity_poly.pdbx_strand_id
1 'polypeptide(L)'
;MCCYKLVNTKFEVWGLQTKVEDYVQTAIREILLLGHRQAFTWMDEWYNMTIEDVRNYEKDMQEKTNLKVITALENSQNNEETETCKSQAATPKTPNSPKTPSSASAESKSWFSWG
;
A
#
# COMPACT_ATOMS: atom_id res chain seq x y z
N MET A 1 -11.24 -5.94 27.59
CA MET A 1 -10.18 -6.93 27.27
C MET A 1 -8.91 -6.18 26.91
N CYS A 2 -7.73 -6.77 27.13
CA CYS A 2 -6.44 -6.19 26.76
C CYS A 2 -5.68 -7.17 25.87
N CYS A 3 -5.06 -6.67 24.80
CA CYS A 3 -4.18 -7.45 23.93
C CYS A 3 -2.74 -6.98 24.13
N TYR A 4 -1.85 -7.89 24.51
CA TYR A 4 -0.42 -7.61 24.67
C TYR A 4 0.32 -8.06 23.40
N LYS A 5 0.77 -7.10 22.59
CA LYS A 5 1.50 -7.35 21.34
C LYS A 5 2.97 -7.00 21.52
N LEU A 6 3.82 -8.02 21.63
CA LEU A 6 5.27 -7.84 21.66
C LEU A 6 5.78 -7.69 20.22
N VAL A 7 6.41 -6.56 19.90
CA VAL A 7 6.89 -6.23 18.56
C VAL A 7 8.41 -6.17 18.58
N ASN A 8 9.05 -7.06 17.83
CA ASN A 8 10.49 -7.05 17.60
C ASN A 8 10.77 -6.69 16.14
N THR A 9 11.67 -5.74 15.90
CA THR A 9 12.05 -5.29 14.56
C THR A 9 13.54 -5.44 14.39
N LYS A 10 13.96 -5.94 13.22
CA LYS A 10 15.36 -6.16 12.88
C LYS A 10 15.61 -5.67 11.47
N PHE A 11 16.53 -4.73 11.30
CA PHE A 11 16.90 -4.14 10.01
C PHE A 11 18.42 -3.95 9.90
N GLU A 12 19.12 -4.95 9.35
CA GLU A 12 20.58 -4.97 9.28
C GLU A 12 21.12 -4.28 8.02
N VAL A 13 20.93 -2.95 7.94
CA VAL A 13 21.50 -2.13 6.86
C VAL A 13 22.38 -1.04 7.46
N TRP A 14 23.64 -1.01 7.02
CA TRP A 14 24.62 -0.05 7.51
C TRP A 14 24.14 1.39 7.30
N GLY A 15 24.25 2.20 8.36
CA GLY A 15 23.84 3.61 8.34
C GLY A 15 22.33 3.87 8.42
N LEU A 16 21.47 2.85 8.32
CA LEU A 16 20.01 3.01 8.33
C LEU A 16 19.28 2.20 9.42
N GLN A 17 19.94 1.21 10.04
CA GLN A 17 19.36 0.33 11.06
C GLN A 17 18.44 1.04 12.06
N THR A 18 18.99 1.90 12.92
CA THR A 18 18.23 2.54 14.01
C THR A 18 17.05 3.35 13.49
N LYS A 19 17.25 4.16 12.43
CA LYS A 19 16.19 5.01 11.88
C LYS A 19 15.01 4.19 11.36
N VAL A 20 15.30 3.08 10.68
CA VAL A 20 14.24 2.23 10.12
C VAL A 20 13.57 1.39 11.20
N GLU A 21 14.32 0.84 12.15
CA GLU A 21 13.74 0.10 13.28
C GLU A 21 12.81 0.98 14.12
N ASP A 22 13.23 2.21 14.45
CA ASP A 22 12.41 3.17 15.19
C ASP A 22 11.16 3.60 14.40
N TYR A 23 11.33 3.81 13.09
CA TYR A 23 10.22 4.14 12.20
C TYR A 23 9.17 3.02 12.19
N VAL A 24 9.60 1.77 12.01
CA VAL A 24 8.69 0.60 11.97
C VAL A 24 7.95 0.44 13.30
N GLN A 25 8.64 0.62 14.44
CA GLN A 25 8.01 0.58 15.75
C GLN A 25 6.91 1.64 15.90
N THR A 26 7.16 2.85 15.39
CA THR A 26 6.18 3.95 15.38
C THR A 26 5.00 3.63 14.46
N ALA A 27 5.28 3.18 13.23
CA ALA A 27 4.26 2.82 12.25
C ALA A 27 3.35 1.70 12.77
N ILE A 28 3.91 0.66 13.41
CA ILE A 28 3.13 -0.43 14.00
C ILE A 28 2.23 0.10 15.11
N ARG A 29 2.72 1.01 15.97
CA ARG A 29 1.89 1.64 17.01
C ARG A 29 0.70 2.38 16.40
N GLU A 30 0.93 3.16 15.35
CA GLU A 30 -0.12 3.94 14.68
C GLU A 30 -1.16 3.03 14.01
N ILE A 31 -0.72 2.03 13.25
CA ILE A 31 -1.59 1.04 12.60
C ILE A 31 -2.45 0.33 13.64
N LEU A 32 -1.83 -0.12 14.74
CA LEU A 32 -2.57 -0.79 15.81
C LEU A 32 -3.57 0.17 16.47
N LEU A 33 -3.19 1.40 16.78
CA LEU A 33 -4.10 2.36 17.42
C LEU A 33 -5.31 2.68 16.55
N LEU A 34 -5.08 2.98 15.27
CA LEU A 34 -6.14 3.29 14.31
C LEU A 34 -7.03 2.06 14.07
N GLY A 35 -6.43 0.89 13.87
CA GLY A 35 -7.15 -0.36 13.65
C GLY A 35 -8.07 -0.74 14.82
N HIS A 36 -7.66 -0.52 16.07
CA HIS A 36 -8.54 -0.79 17.23
C HIS A 36 -9.69 0.21 17.33
N ARG A 37 -9.47 1.49 17.00
CA ARG A 37 -10.57 2.47 16.92
C ARG A 37 -11.59 2.06 15.87
N GLN A 38 -11.13 1.63 14.70
CA GLN A 38 -11.97 1.18 13.60
C GLN A 38 -12.74 -0.11 13.92
N ALA A 39 -12.04 -1.09 14.49
CA ALA A 39 -12.67 -2.34 14.91
C ALA A 39 -13.81 -2.09 15.91
N PHE A 40 -13.63 -1.11 16.81
CA PHE A 40 -14.69 -0.69 17.72
C PHE A 40 -15.84 0.04 17.00
N THR A 41 -15.56 0.96 16.09
CA THR A 41 -16.62 1.67 15.35
C THR A 41 -17.41 0.77 14.41
N TRP A 42 -16.82 -0.31 13.92
CA TRP A 42 -17.47 -1.30 13.06
C TRP A 42 -18.10 -2.46 13.83
N MET A 43 -18.26 -2.34 15.16
CA MET A 43 -18.79 -3.42 16.01
C MET A 43 -20.13 -3.97 15.52
N ASP A 44 -21.02 -3.09 15.06
CA ASP A 44 -22.34 -3.48 14.57
C ASP A 44 -22.29 -4.40 13.33
N GLU A 45 -21.21 -4.31 12.54
CA GLU A 45 -21.04 -5.11 11.32
C GLU A 45 -20.62 -6.55 11.63
N TRP A 46 -19.77 -6.75 12.66
CA TRP A 46 -19.17 -8.06 12.94
C TRP A 46 -19.68 -8.75 14.20
N TYR A 47 -20.35 -8.05 15.13
CA TYR A 47 -20.74 -8.61 16.43
C TYR A 47 -21.65 -9.86 16.33
N ASN A 48 -22.53 -9.90 15.33
CA ASN A 48 -23.48 -11.02 15.14
C ASN A 48 -22.99 -12.07 14.13
N MET A 49 -21.78 -11.95 13.58
CA MET A 49 -21.27 -12.89 12.60
C MET A 49 -20.95 -14.24 13.23
N THR A 50 -21.32 -15.32 12.54
CA THR A 50 -20.81 -16.66 12.86
C THR A 50 -19.42 -16.86 12.26
N ILE A 51 -18.70 -17.90 12.72
CA ILE A 51 -17.40 -18.26 12.12
C ILE A 51 -17.52 -18.65 10.64
N GLU A 52 -18.69 -19.14 10.20
CA GLU A 52 -18.95 -19.45 8.79
C GLU A 52 -19.09 -18.17 7.97
N ASP A 53 -19.80 -17.17 8.49
CA ASP A 53 -19.90 -15.85 7.85
C ASP A 53 -18.52 -15.20 7.71
N VAL A 54 -17.67 -15.31 8.72
CA VAL A 54 -16.28 -14.81 8.67
C VAL A 54 -15.49 -15.48 7.56
N ARG A 55 -15.58 -16.80 7.41
CA ARG A 55 -14.88 -17.54 6.34
C ARG A 55 -15.37 -17.15 4.94
N ASN A 56 -16.68 -16.98 4.78
CA ASN A 56 -17.27 -16.52 3.53
C ASN A 56 -16.81 -15.09 3.20
N TYR A 57 -16.79 -14.20 4.20
CA TYR A 57 -16.27 -12.84 4.05
C TYR A 57 -14.79 -12.80 3.65
N GLU A 58 -13.94 -13.62 4.28
CA GLU A 58 -12.52 -13.75 3.93
C GLU A 58 -12.33 -14.19 2.47
N LYS A 59 -13.10 -15.18 2.02
CA LYS A 59 -13.07 -15.67 0.63
C LYS A 59 -13.47 -14.58 -0.35
N ASP A 60 -14.61 -13.93 -0.12
CA ASP A 60 -15.11 -12.85 -0.98
C ASP A 60 -14.12 -11.68 -1.06
N MET A 61 -13.52 -11.31 0.07
CA MET A 61 -12.55 -10.21 0.12
C MET A 61 -11.24 -10.57 -0.58
N GLN A 62 -10.80 -11.82 -0.47
CA GLN A 62 -9.64 -12.34 -1.19
C GLN A 62 -9.85 -12.26 -2.70
N GLU A 63 -10.98 -12.75 -3.21
CA GLU A 63 -11.32 -12.69 -4.63
C GLU A 63 -11.37 -11.24 -5.14
N LYS A 64 -12.07 -10.35 -4.42
CA LYS A 64 -12.13 -8.92 -4.76
C LYS A 64 -10.76 -8.26 -4.77
N THR A 65 -9.89 -8.59 -3.82
CA THR A 65 -8.54 -8.02 -3.74
C THR A 65 -7.66 -8.52 -4.89
N ASN A 66 -7.70 -9.81 -5.20
CA ASN A 66 -6.94 -10.40 -6.29
C ASN A 66 -7.35 -9.79 -7.65
N LEU A 67 -8.65 -9.62 -7.89
CA LEU A 67 -9.15 -8.96 -9.11
C LEU A 67 -8.61 -7.54 -9.22
N LYS A 68 -8.65 -6.75 -8.14
CA LYS A 68 -8.09 -5.38 -8.15
C LYS A 68 -6.61 -5.34 -8.48
N VAL A 69 -5.83 -6.29 -7.97
CA VAL A 69 -4.38 -6.39 -8.27
C VAL A 69 -4.18 -6.71 -9.75
N ILE A 70 -4.88 -7.69 -10.30
CA ILE A 70 -4.78 -8.07 -11.73
C ILE A 70 -5.16 -6.89 -12.62
N THR A 71 -6.31 -6.27 -12.37
CA THR A 71 -6.76 -5.10 -13.14
C THR A 71 -5.78 -3.94 -13.05
N ALA A 72 -5.16 -3.69 -11.88
CA ALA A 72 -4.14 -2.67 -11.74
C ALA A 72 -2.89 -2.97 -12.60
N LEU A 73 -2.47 -4.23 -12.67
CA LEU A 73 -1.35 -4.66 -13.50
C LEU A 73 -1.66 -4.54 -15.01
N GLU A 74 -2.84 -4.98 -15.43
CA GLU A 74 -3.29 -4.85 -16.83
C GLU A 74 -3.37 -3.39 -17.26
N ASN A 75 -3.89 -2.52 -16.39
CA ASN A 75 -3.91 -1.07 -16.64
C ASN A 75 -2.50 -0.48 -16.76
N SER A 76 -1.52 -0.98 -16.01
CA SER A 76 -0.12 -0.55 -16.16
C SER A 76 0.50 -1.01 -17.48
N GLN A 77 0.19 -2.22 -17.97
CA GLN A 77 0.73 -2.75 -19.24
C GLN A 77 0.11 -2.10 -20.48
N ASN A 78 -1.20 -1.88 -20.48
CA ASN A 78 -1.89 -1.19 -21.58
C ASN A 78 -1.39 0.26 -21.77
N ASN A 79 -0.92 0.91 -20.70
CA ASN A 79 -0.32 2.25 -20.78
C ASN A 79 1.09 2.25 -21.39
N GLU A 80 1.86 1.15 -21.30
CA GLU A 80 3.19 1.04 -21.93
C GLU A 80 3.11 0.70 -23.43
N GLU A 81 2.14 -0.12 -23.86
CA GLU A 81 1.96 -0.46 -25.28
C GLU A 81 1.43 0.72 -26.13
N THR A 82 0.78 1.71 -25.51
CA THR A 82 0.26 2.89 -26.22
C THR A 82 1.35 3.94 -26.51
N GLU A 83 2.54 3.87 -25.88
CA GLU A 83 3.66 4.78 -26.16
C GLU A 83 4.67 4.26 -27.21
N THR A 84 4.62 2.99 -27.62
CA THR A 84 5.67 2.40 -28.48
C THR A 84 5.40 2.49 -29.99
N CYS A 85 4.48 3.34 -30.46
CA CYS A 85 4.25 3.52 -31.89
C CYS A 85 3.99 4.97 -32.34
N LYS A 86 4.81 5.93 -31.87
CA LYS A 86 5.02 7.22 -32.58
C LYS A 86 6.44 7.74 -32.36
N SER A 87 7.40 7.29 -33.16
CA SER A 87 8.60 8.08 -33.47
C SER A 87 9.29 7.52 -34.72
N GLN A 88 9.08 8.20 -35.85
CA GLN A 88 9.96 8.10 -37.00
C GLN A 88 11.34 8.69 -36.65
N ALA A 89 12.36 8.12 -37.29
CA ALA A 89 13.79 8.31 -37.05
C ALA A 89 14.28 9.77 -36.93
N ALA A 90 15.09 10.04 -35.89
CA ALA A 90 16.19 11.01 -35.89
C ALA A 90 17.24 10.68 -34.80
N THR A 91 18.50 10.99 -35.09
CA THR A 91 19.79 10.57 -34.47
C THR A 91 20.07 11.01 -33.01
N PRO A 92 21.08 10.42 -32.33
CA PRO A 92 21.22 10.49 -30.87
C PRO A 92 21.99 11.73 -30.36
N LYS A 93 21.58 12.27 -29.21
CA LYS A 93 22.41 13.16 -28.38
C LYS A 93 22.44 12.66 -26.92
N THR A 94 23.64 12.66 -26.36
CA THR A 94 24.06 12.24 -25.01
C THR A 94 23.43 13.11 -23.90
N PRO A 95 23.31 12.61 -22.65
CA PRO A 95 22.37 13.13 -21.66
C PRO A 95 22.97 14.25 -20.79
N ASN A 96 22.15 15.27 -20.51
CA ASN A 96 22.40 16.20 -19.40
C ASN A 96 21.54 15.81 -18.20
N SER A 97 22.15 15.83 -17.01
CA SER A 97 21.56 15.49 -15.70
C SER A 97 20.22 16.20 -15.43
N PRO A 98 19.22 15.54 -14.82
CA PRO A 98 17.99 16.20 -14.44
C PRO A 98 18.20 17.09 -13.21
N LYS A 99 17.95 18.40 -13.39
CA LYS A 99 17.62 19.32 -12.29
C LYS A 99 16.23 18.98 -11.74
N THR A 100 16.14 18.89 -10.43
CA THR A 100 14.92 18.66 -9.66
C THR A 100 13.88 19.77 -9.91
N PRO A 101 12.61 19.45 -10.24
CA PRO A 101 11.53 20.42 -10.15
C PRO A 101 10.93 20.39 -8.75
N SER A 102 10.90 21.58 -8.16
CA SER A 102 10.12 21.96 -6.99
C SER A 102 8.61 21.80 -7.27
N SER A 103 7.90 21.34 -6.23
CA SER A 103 6.48 21.56 -5.93
C SER A 103 5.44 21.19 -7.01
N ALA A 104 4.87 19.99 -6.87
CA ALA A 104 3.46 19.72 -7.17
C ALA A 104 2.97 18.68 -6.15
N SER A 105 1.77 18.89 -5.61
CA SER A 105 1.16 18.10 -4.53
C SER A 105 1.12 16.61 -4.90
N ALA A 106 1.85 15.80 -4.14
CA ALA A 106 1.71 14.35 -4.19
C ALA A 106 0.35 13.99 -3.55
N GLU A 107 -0.68 13.81 -4.36
CA GLU A 107 -1.82 13.01 -3.94
C GLU A 107 -1.28 11.61 -3.61
N SER A 108 -1.24 11.31 -2.32
CA SER A 108 -0.90 9.98 -1.84
C SER A 108 -1.94 9.02 -2.40
N LYS A 109 -1.55 8.19 -3.38
CA LYS A 109 -2.31 6.99 -3.74
C LYS A 109 -2.25 6.03 -2.55
N SER A 110 -3.11 6.30 -1.57
CA SER A 110 -3.37 5.38 -0.47
C SER A 110 -4.01 4.14 -1.07
N TRP A 111 -3.40 2.98 -0.83
CA TRP A 111 -3.98 1.69 -1.20
C TRP A 111 -5.36 1.49 -0.54
N PHE A 112 -5.58 2.16 0.60
CA PHE A 112 -6.84 2.17 1.32
C PHE A 112 -7.60 3.46 1.02
N SER A 113 -8.72 3.33 0.32
CA SER A 113 -9.71 4.38 0.20
C SER A 113 -10.42 4.53 1.55
N TRP A 114 -9.89 5.38 2.42
CA TRP A 114 -10.63 5.86 3.58
C TRP A 114 -11.65 6.87 3.05
N GLY A 115 -12.93 6.47 3.05
CA GLY A 115 -14.04 7.26 2.52
C GLY A 115 -14.27 8.58 3.24
#